data_AF-A0A6N6Q009-F1
#
_entry.id   AF-A0A6N6Q009-F1
#
_cell.length_a   1.000
_cell.length_b   1.000
_cell.length_c   1.000
_cell.angle_alpha   90.00
_cell.angle_beta   90.00
_cell.angle_gamma   90.00
#
_symmetry.space_group_name_H-M   'P 1'
#
loop_
_entity.id
_entity.type
_entity.pdbx_description
1 polymer ?
#
loop_
_entity_poly.entity_id
_entity_poly.type
_entity_poly.pdbx_seq_one_letter_code
_entity_poly.pdbx_strand_id
1 'polypeptide(L)'
;NSMAGAEAVRFRGVQRGDVVIGIAASGTTPFVWGALTEAKARDAKTVLLCFNPRLKIHDRTIDVMIAPAVGPEILTGSTRLKAGTATKLILNIITTLTMVRLGKVVSNLMVDLKPSNDKLRDRAIRIVQELAHCDSAAARAALEKNEWTIKKSLRFLAKGRKPK
;
A
#
# COMPACT_ATOMS: atom_id res chain seq x y z
N ASN A 1 -12.62 22.82 -5.59
CA ASN A 1 -11.58 23.83 -5.33
C ASN A 1 -10.22 23.27 -5.73
N SER A 2 -9.68 23.67 -6.89
CA SER A 2 -8.39 23.17 -7.40
C SER A 2 -7.19 23.74 -6.64
N MET A 3 -7.25 25.01 -6.20
CA MET A 3 -6.16 25.63 -5.44
C MET A 3 -5.89 24.88 -4.14
N ALA A 4 -6.94 24.51 -3.41
CA ALA A 4 -6.81 23.72 -2.19
C ALA A 4 -6.14 22.35 -2.43
N GLY A 5 -6.34 21.74 -3.61
CA GLY A 5 -5.68 20.50 -3.99
C GLY A 5 -4.18 20.68 -4.21
N ALA A 6 -3.81 21.75 -4.92
CA ALA A 6 -2.41 22.11 -5.13
C ALA A 6 -1.71 22.46 -3.80
N GLU A 7 -2.37 23.22 -2.91
CA GLU A 7 -1.84 23.53 -1.59
C GLU A 7 -1.61 22.28 -0.74
N ALA A 8 -2.50 21.29 -0.78
CA ALA A 8 -2.29 20.03 -0.07
C ALA A 8 -1.02 19.31 -0.53
N VAL A 9 -0.73 19.33 -1.83
CA VAL A 9 0.49 18.73 -2.41
C VAL A 9 1.74 19.51 -2.00
N ARG A 10 1.70 20.84 -2.05
CA ARG A 10 2.80 21.69 -1.59
C ARG A 10 3.08 21.52 -0.10
N PHE A 11 2.04 21.53 0.73
CA PHE A 11 2.14 21.36 2.17
C PHE A 11 2.76 20.02 2.55
N ARG A 12 2.47 18.94 1.81
CA ARG A 12 3.06 17.61 2.02
C ARG A 12 4.49 17.48 1.49
N GLY A 13 5.02 18.51 0.83
CA GLY A 13 6.39 18.51 0.33
C GLY A 13 6.63 17.56 -0.84
N VAL A 14 5.60 17.18 -1.60
CA VAL A 14 5.68 16.21 -2.70
C VAL A 14 6.76 16.60 -3.71
N GLN A 15 7.65 15.71 -4.09
CA GLN A 15 8.78 16.02 -4.97
C GLN A 15 9.06 14.90 -5.96
N ARG A 16 10.08 15.11 -6.80
CA ARG A 16 10.60 14.08 -7.69
C ARG A 16 10.93 12.81 -6.91
N GLY A 17 10.41 11.68 -7.39
CA GLY A 17 10.54 10.37 -6.74
C GLY A 17 9.29 9.94 -5.96
N ASP A 18 8.39 10.88 -5.66
CA ASP A 18 7.09 10.55 -5.07
C ASP A 18 6.08 10.11 -6.13
N VAL A 19 5.03 9.45 -5.65
CA VAL A 19 3.85 9.08 -6.45
C VAL A 19 2.60 9.67 -5.79
N VAL A 20 1.82 10.43 -6.55
CA VAL A 20 0.53 10.99 -6.10
C VAL A 20 -0.61 10.28 -6.83
N ILE A 21 -1.47 9.62 -6.06
CA ILE A 21 -2.66 8.95 -6.57
C ILE A 21 -3.89 9.81 -6.25
N GLY A 22 -4.46 10.44 -7.28
CA GLY A 22 -5.70 11.18 -7.20
C GLY A 22 -6.90 10.26 -7.34
N ILE A 23 -7.84 10.34 -6.41
CA ILE A 23 -9.02 9.46 -6.35
C ILE A 23 -10.27 10.30 -6.54
N ALA A 24 -10.97 10.07 -7.66
CA ALA A 24 -12.24 10.74 -7.94
C ALA A 24 -13.15 9.80 -8.71
N ALA A 25 -14.27 9.38 -8.12
CA ALA A 25 -15.16 8.44 -8.79
C ALA A 25 -15.66 8.95 -10.14
N SER A 26 -16.03 10.23 -10.22
CA SER A 26 -16.39 10.89 -11.48
C SER A 26 -15.21 11.12 -12.43
N GLY A 27 -13.99 11.15 -11.89
CA GLY A 27 -12.76 11.54 -12.58
C GLY A 27 -12.63 13.05 -12.87
N THR A 28 -13.56 13.89 -12.40
CA THR A 28 -13.61 15.33 -12.73
C THR A 28 -13.48 16.25 -11.52
N THR A 29 -13.30 15.71 -10.32
CA THR A 29 -13.27 16.48 -9.07
C THR A 29 -12.15 17.54 -9.10
N PRO A 30 -12.46 18.85 -9.04
CA PRO A 30 -11.45 19.91 -9.26
C PRO A 30 -10.29 19.89 -8.25
N PHE A 31 -10.56 19.49 -7.00
CA PHE A 31 -9.52 19.33 -5.97
C PHE A 31 -8.46 18.30 -6.38
N VAL A 32 -8.90 17.15 -6.92
CA VAL A 32 -8.01 16.07 -7.35
C VAL A 32 -7.15 16.53 -8.53
N TRP A 33 -7.75 17.23 -9.50
CA TRP A 33 -7.03 17.79 -10.63
C TRP A 33 -6.00 18.85 -10.22
N GLY A 34 -6.34 19.73 -9.29
CA GLY A 34 -5.38 20.70 -8.75
C GLY A 34 -4.20 20.03 -8.05
N ALA A 35 -4.45 18.98 -7.27
CA ALA A 35 -3.39 18.18 -6.64
C ALA A 35 -2.49 17.48 -7.68
N LEU A 36 -3.08 16.82 -8.67
CA LEU A 36 -2.31 16.10 -9.70
C LEU A 36 -1.50 17.06 -10.58
N THR A 37 -2.04 18.23 -10.90
CA THR A 37 -1.33 19.28 -11.66
C THR A 37 -0.10 19.78 -10.91
N GLU A 38 -0.26 20.11 -9.62
CA GLU A 38 0.87 20.53 -8.77
C GLU A 38 1.91 19.40 -8.61
N ALA A 39 1.44 18.16 -8.40
CA ALA A 39 2.34 17.02 -8.27
C ALA A 39 3.18 16.81 -9.54
N LYS A 40 2.55 16.94 -10.71
CA LYS A 40 3.23 16.87 -12.00
C LYS A 40 4.25 17.99 -12.19
N ALA A 41 3.89 19.23 -11.82
CA ALA A 41 4.80 20.38 -11.88
C ALA A 41 6.03 20.21 -10.97
N ARG A 42 5.93 19.36 -9.95
CA ARG A 42 7.01 18.99 -9.02
C ARG A 42 7.74 17.69 -9.41
N ASP A 43 7.56 17.21 -10.64
CA ASP A 43 8.15 15.98 -11.19
C ASP A 43 7.80 14.69 -10.42
N ALA A 44 6.71 14.70 -9.64
CA ALA A 44 6.18 13.48 -9.05
C ALA A 44 5.42 12.66 -10.10
N LYS A 45 5.36 11.34 -9.92
CA LYS A 45 4.53 10.48 -10.76
C LYS A 45 3.07 10.62 -10.37
N THR A 46 2.19 10.74 -11.36
CA THR A 46 0.77 11.00 -11.14
C THR A 46 -0.09 9.84 -11.60
N VAL A 47 -1.05 9.46 -10.77
CA VAL A 47 -2.02 8.40 -11.08
C VAL A 47 -3.42 8.95 -10.85
N LEU A 48 -4.33 8.76 -11.81
CA LEU A 48 -5.76 9.01 -11.60
C LEU A 48 -6.50 7.69 -11.46
N LEU A 49 -7.22 7.53 -10.35
CA LEU A 49 -8.18 6.47 -10.11
C LEU A 49 -9.62 7.01 -10.22
N CYS A 50 -10.35 6.52 -11.21
CA CYS A 50 -11.74 6.91 -11.46
C CYS A 50 -12.58 5.72 -11.96
N PHE A 51 -13.91 5.91 -12.05
CA PHE A 51 -14.85 4.86 -12.47
C PHE A 51 -15.71 5.28 -13.65
N ASN A 52 -15.21 6.22 -14.45
CA ASN A 52 -15.83 6.68 -15.68
C ASN A 52 -15.01 6.20 -16.89
N PRO A 53 -15.34 5.04 -17.50
CA PRO A 53 -14.57 4.49 -18.61
C PRO A 53 -14.68 5.33 -19.90
N ARG A 54 -15.60 6.29 -19.96
CA ARG A 54 -15.74 7.22 -21.09
C ARG A 54 -14.86 8.46 -20.94
N LEU A 55 -14.22 8.65 -19.79
CA LEU A 55 -13.35 9.77 -19.54
C LEU A 55 -12.11 9.64 -20.44
N LYS A 56 -12.01 10.52 -21.44
CA LYS A 56 -10.81 10.66 -22.26
C LYS A 56 -9.96 11.76 -21.67
N ILE A 57 -8.75 11.40 -21.24
CA ILE A 57 -7.77 12.36 -20.73
C ILE A 57 -6.66 12.44 -21.77
N HIS A 58 -6.57 13.58 -22.44
CA HIS A 58 -5.42 13.94 -23.28
C HIS A 58 -4.40 14.80 -22.51
N ASP A 59 -4.64 14.98 -21.21
CA ASP A 59 -3.80 15.78 -20.33
C ASP A 59 -2.53 15.02 -19.94
N ARG A 60 -1.37 15.61 -20.24
CA ARG A 60 -0.04 15.10 -19.88
C ARG A 60 0.22 15.12 -18.38
N THR A 61 -0.70 15.71 -17.60
CA THR A 61 -0.68 15.72 -16.14
C THR A 61 -0.83 14.33 -15.53
N ILE A 62 -1.39 13.35 -16.24
CA ILE A 62 -1.62 11.99 -15.73
C ILE A 62 -0.66 11.00 -16.38
N ASP A 63 0.24 10.40 -15.59
CA ASP A 63 1.14 9.35 -16.10
C ASP A 63 0.43 8.00 -16.25
N VAL A 64 -0.45 7.66 -15.31
CA VAL A 64 -1.20 6.39 -15.32
C VAL A 64 -2.66 6.64 -14.97
N MET A 65 -3.57 6.06 -15.76
CA MET A 65 -5.00 6.07 -15.46
C MET A 65 -5.48 4.67 -15.10
N ILE A 66 -6.17 4.54 -13.96
CA ILE A 66 -6.84 3.33 -13.51
C ILE A 66 -8.35 3.61 -13.57
N ALA A 67 -9.01 3.09 -14.60
CA ALA A 67 -10.42 3.38 -14.90
C ALA A 67 -11.30 2.13 -15.07
N PRO A 68 -11.44 1.28 -14.02
CA PRO A 68 -12.31 0.11 -14.10
C PRO A 68 -13.78 0.50 -14.28
N ALA A 69 -14.50 -0.23 -15.14
CA ALA A 69 -15.92 -0.02 -15.40
C ALA A 69 -16.77 -0.83 -14.40
N VAL A 70 -17.18 -0.20 -13.29
CA VAL A 70 -18.07 -0.83 -12.28
C VAL A 70 -19.56 -0.69 -12.60
N GLY A 71 -19.90 0.10 -13.64
CA GLY A 71 -21.27 0.39 -14.07
C GLY A 71 -22.05 1.31 -13.12
N PRO A 72 -23.32 1.61 -13.44
CA PRO A 72 -24.17 2.50 -12.63
C PRO A 72 -24.39 1.99 -11.21
N GLU A 73 -24.40 2.87 -10.23
CA GLU A 73 -24.67 2.51 -8.83
C GLU A 73 -26.15 2.13 -8.63
N ILE A 74 -26.42 1.23 -7.67
CA ILE A 74 -27.79 0.83 -7.32
C ILE A 74 -28.62 2.02 -6.80
N LEU A 75 -27.98 2.90 -6.02
CA LEU A 75 -28.50 4.22 -5.69
C LEU A 75 -27.77 5.23 -6.57
N THR A 76 -28.48 5.83 -7.52
CA THR A 76 -27.93 6.75 -8.53
C THR A 76 -27.00 7.79 -7.89
N GLY A 77 -25.75 7.83 -8.34
CA GLY A 77 -24.73 8.77 -7.86
C GLY A 77 -24.07 8.41 -6.52
N SER A 78 -24.53 7.38 -5.80
CA SER A 78 -23.96 6.94 -4.53
C SER A 78 -22.67 6.14 -4.71
N THR A 79 -21.64 6.80 -5.21
CA THR A 79 -20.32 6.21 -5.54
C THR A 79 -19.55 5.67 -4.33
N ARG A 80 -20.03 5.89 -3.10
CA ARG A 80 -19.51 5.21 -1.91
C ARG A 80 -19.73 3.69 -1.94
N LEU A 81 -20.61 3.19 -2.81
CA LEU A 81 -20.96 1.77 -2.94
C LEU A 81 -19.94 1.01 -3.79
N LYS A 82 -20.21 0.75 -5.09
CA LYS A 82 -19.32 -0.07 -5.93
C LYS A 82 -18.00 0.63 -6.18
N ALA A 83 -18.01 1.91 -6.56
CA ALA A 83 -16.78 2.67 -6.79
C ALA A 83 -15.92 2.79 -5.53
N GLY A 84 -16.52 3.03 -4.36
CA GLY A 84 -15.83 3.04 -3.07
C GLY A 84 -15.21 1.68 -2.71
N THR A 85 -15.97 0.60 -2.91
CA THR A 85 -15.49 -0.77 -2.67
C THR A 85 -14.31 -1.11 -3.59
N ALA A 86 -14.44 -0.80 -4.88
CA ALA A 86 -13.36 -1.02 -5.84
C ALA A 86 -12.13 -0.17 -5.54
N THR A 87 -12.31 1.08 -5.09
CA THR A 87 -11.20 1.94 -4.64
C THR A 87 -10.40 1.26 -3.53
N LYS A 88 -11.07 0.73 -2.50
CA LYS A 88 -10.42 -0.01 -1.41
C LYS A 88 -9.61 -1.20 -1.94
N LEU A 89 -10.19 -2.01 -2.82
CA LEU A 89 -9.51 -3.19 -3.36
C LEU A 89 -8.26 -2.80 -4.17
N ILE A 90 -8.36 -1.77 -5.00
CA ILE A 90 -7.23 -1.28 -5.81
C ILE A 90 -6.12 -0.73 -4.93
N LEU A 91 -6.44 0.10 -3.93
CA LEU A 91 -5.43 0.61 -2.99
C LEU A 91 -4.77 -0.51 -2.19
N ASN A 92 -5.54 -1.51 -1.76
CA ASN A 92 -5.00 -2.70 -1.09
C ASN A 92 -4.04 -3.47 -2.01
N ILE A 93 -4.37 -3.63 -3.30
CA ILE A 93 -3.49 -4.29 -4.27
C ILE A 93 -2.18 -3.50 -4.44
N ILE A 94 -2.28 -2.19 -4.69
CA ILE A 94 -1.11 -1.32 -4.91
C ILE A 94 -0.18 -1.39 -3.70
N THR A 95 -0.70 -1.16 -2.49
CA THR A 95 0.10 -1.14 -1.27
C THR A 95 0.68 -2.51 -0.95
N THR A 96 -0.10 -3.59 -1.08
CA THR A 96 0.37 -4.95 -0.78
C THR A 96 1.46 -5.38 -1.76
N LEU A 97 1.25 -5.22 -3.07
CA LEU A 97 2.25 -5.59 -4.07
C LEU A 97 3.52 -4.76 -3.95
N THR A 98 3.41 -3.47 -3.60
CA THR A 98 4.57 -2.62 -3.31
C THR A 98 5.38 -3.20 -2.15
N MET A 99 4.72 -3.54 -1.03
CA MET A 99 5.40 -4.10 0.14
C MET A 99 6.00 -5.50 -0.12
N VAL A 100 5.35 -6.33 -0.95
CA VAL A 100 5.92 -7.60 -1.42
C VAL A 100 7.21 -7.35 -2.20
N ARG A 101 7.20 -6.43 -3.18
CA ARG A 101 8.40 -6.08 -3.98
C ARG A 101 9.51 -5.46 -3.14
N LEU A 102 9.18 -4.78 -2.04
CA LEU A 102 10.15 -4.26 -1.06
C LEU A 102 10.68 -5.33 -0.08
N GLY A 103 10.36 -6.61 -0.29
CA GLY A 103 10.85 -7.71 0.56
C GLY A 103 10.28 -7.70 1.98
N LYS A 104 9.08 -7.14 2.17
CA LYS A 104 8.37 -7.11 3.46
C LYS A 104 7.55 -8.39 3.71
N VAL A 105 7.48 -9.26 2.71
CA VAL A 105 6.74 -10.53 2.71
C VAL A 105 7.67 -11.64 2.20
N VAL A 106 7.60 -12.83 2.81
CA VAL A 106 8.27 -14.06 2.34
C VAL A 106 7.19 -15.12 2.16
N SER A 107 7.12 -15.73 0.98
CA SER A 107 5.95 -16.53 0.58
C SER A 107 4.66 -15.70 0.76
N ASN A 108 3.76 -16.11 1.66
CA ASN A 108 2.55 -15.39 2.05
C ASN A 108 2.63 -14.81 3.48
N LEU A 109 3.81 -14.78 4.10
CA LEU A 109 4.02 -14.37 5.48
C LEU A 109 4.60 -12.95 5.58
N MET A 110 3.95 -12.09 6.36
CA MET A 110 4.39 -10.72 6.62
C MET A 110 5.55 -10.71 7.62
N VAL A 111 6.78 -10.70 7.11
CA VAL A 111 8.01 -10.80 7.91
C VAL A 111 8.48 -9.45 8.48
N ASP A 112 7.88 -8.34 8.05
CA ASP A 112 8.10 -7.01 8.64
C ASP A 112 6.93 -6.57 9.53
N LEU A 113 6.38 -7.53 10.28
CA LEU A 113 5.31 -7.30 11.25
C LEU A 113 5.87 -6.61 12.50
N LYS A 114 5.16 -5.61 13.03
CA LYS A 114 5.41 -5.01 14.35
C LYS A 114 4.49 -5.67 15.40
N PRO A 115 4.98 -6.56 16.28
CA PRO A 115 4.13 -7.31 17.22
C PRO A 115 3.74 -6.48 18.45
N SER A 116 2.78 -5.57 18.32
CA SER A 116 2.40 -4.60 19.37
C SER A 116 1.37 -5.09 20.39
N ASN A 117 0.84 -6.31 20.23
CA ASN A 117 -0.11 -6.94 21.15
C ASN A 117 0.08 -8.47 21.10
N ASP A 118 -0.53 -9.18 22.04
CA ASP A 118 -0.32 -10.62 22.21
C ASP A 118 -0.74 -11.41 20.97
N LYS A 119 -1.86 -11.07 20.33
CA LYS A 119 -2.27 -11.69 19.05
C LYS A 119 -1.19 -11.56 17.97
N LEU A 120 -0.55 -10.39 17.85
CA LEU A 120 0.51 -10.18 16.87
C LEU A 120 1.83 -10.85 17.29
N ARG A 121 2.10 -10.98 18.58
CA ARG A 121 3.23 -11.75 19.12
C ARG A 121 3.08 -13.24 18.80
N ASP A 122 1.90 -13.80 19.04
CA ASP A 122 1.57 -15.17 18.67
C ASP A 122 1.71 -15.40 17.16
N ARG A 123 1.26 -14.44 16.35
CA ARG A 123 1.46 -14.48 14.91
C ARG A 123 2.95 -14.46 14.53
N ALA A 124 3.76 -13.63 15.18
CA ALA A 124 5.20 -13.57 14.93
C ALA A 124 5.89 -14.90 15.26
N ILE A 125 5.50 -15.53 16.39
CA ILE A 125 5.99 -16.86 16.78
C ILE A 125 5.68 -17.88 15.67
N ARG A 126 4.41 -17.97 15.23
CA ARG A 126 4.01 -18.88 14.15
C ARG A 126 4.78 -18.65 12.85
N ILE A 127 5.00 -17.39 12.47
CA ILE A 127 5.79 -17.04 11.27
C ILE A 127 7.24 -17.56 11.40
N VAL A 128 7.87 -17.38 12.56
CA VAL A 128 9.24 -17.85 12.78
C VAL A 128 9.31 -19.37 12.79
N GLN A 129 8.35 -20.04 13.43
CA GLN A 129 8.27 -21.51 13.41
C GLN A 129 8.17 -22.05 11.98
N GLU A 130 7.29 -21.47 11.17
CA GLU A 130 7.08 -21.88 9.77
C GLU A 130 8.35 -21.70 8.94
N LEU A 131 9.01 -20.55 9.04
CA LEU A 131 10.17 -20.22 8.21
C LEU A 131 11.49 -20.83 8.69
N ALA A 132 11.65 -21.03 10.00
CA ALA A 132 12.86 -21.62 10.57
C ALA A 132 12.73 -23.14 10.78
N HIS A 133 11.53 -23.71 10.71
CA HIS A 133 11.23 -25.10 11.08
C HIS A 133 11.75 -25.41 12.49
N CYS A 134 11.30 -24.65 13.48
CA CYS A 134 11.62 -24.83 14.89
C CYS A 134 10.35 -24.90 15.76
N ASP A 135 10.49 -25.36 16.99
CA ASP A 135 9.38 -25.32 17.95
C ASP A 135 9.06 -23.89 18.43
N SER A 136 7.93 -23.77 19.13
CA SER A 136 7.39 -22.50 19.60
C SER A 136 8.29 -21.84 20.65
N ALA A 137 8.93 -22.64 21.52
CA ALA A 137 9.79 -22.14 22.57
C ALA A 137 11.06 -21.50 21.99
N ALA A 138 11.70 -22.18 21.03
CA ALA A 138 12.86 -21.67 20.29
C ALA A 138 12.51 -20.41 19.48
N ALA A 139 11.37 -20.40 18.80
CA ALA A 139 10.89 -19.24 18.06
C ALA A 139 10.66 -18.02 18.98
N ARG A 140 9.99 -18.24 20.11
CA ARG A 140 9.72 -17.19 21.10
C ARG A 140 11.01 -16.63 21.71
N ALA A 141 11.92 -17.49 22.16
CA ALA A 141 13.20 -17.07 22.69
C ALA A 141 14.01 -16.25 21.68
N ALA A 142 14.01 -16.67 20.40
CA ALA A 142 14.67 -15.92 19.33
C ALA A 142 14.00 -14.57 19.04
N LEU A 143 12.68 -14.45 19.16
CA LEU A 143 11.95 -13.19 19.04
C LEU A 143 12.25 -12.25 20.19
N GLU A 144 12.15 -12.72 21.44
CA GLU A 144 12.43 -11.93 22.64
C GLU A 144 13.87 -11.40 22.64
N LYS A 145 14.85 -12.26 22.27
CA LYS A 145 16.27 -11.87 22.15
C LYS A 145 16.53 -10.83 21.06
N ASN A 146 15.68 -10.75 20.04
CA ASN A 146 15.86 -9.85 18.90
C ASN A 146 14.77 -8.77 18.84
N GLU A 147 14.27 -8.33 20.00
CA GLU A 147 13.31 -7.22 20.11
C GLU A 147 12.06 -7.42 19.24
N TRP A 148 11.58 -8.66 19.17
CA TRP A 148 10.43 -9.07 18.36
C TRP A 148 10.56 -8.81 16.86
N THR A 149 11.79 -8.70 16.35
CA THR A 149 12.06 -8.50 14.93
C THR A 149 12.24 -9.85 14.20
N ILE A 150 11.21 -10.31 13.48
CA ILE A 150 11.19 -11.61 12.77
C ILE A 150 12.45 -11.83 11.92
N LYS A 151 12.83 -10.88 11.06
CA LYS A 151 14.03 -11.01 10.19
C LYS A 151 15.34 -11.17 10.97
N LYS A 152 15.48 -10.54 12.13
CA LYS A 152 16.66 -10.71 13.00
C LYS A 152 16.64 -12.11 13.65
N SER A 153 15.47 -12.53 14.15
CA SER A 153 15.28 -13.85 14.76
C SER A 153 15.58 -15.00 13.80
N LEU A 154 15.12 -14.90 12.54
CA LEU A 154 15.43 -15.90 11.51
C LEU A 154 16.93 -15.99 11.23
N ARG A 155 17.64 -14.85 11.13
CA ARG A 155 19.10 -14.83 10.98
C ARG A 155 19.84 -15.40 12.19
N PHE A 156 19.34 -15.13 13.39
CA PHE A 156 19.89 -15.68 14.63
C PHE A 156 19.77 -17.22 14.65
N LEU A 157 18.60 -17.76 14.31
CA LEU A 157 18.37 -19.21 14.25
C LEU A 157 19.17 -19.89 13.13
N ALA A 158 19.35 -19.23 11.99
CA ALA A 158 20.14 -19.77 10.89
C ALA A 158 21.63 -19.93 11.24
N LYS A 159 22.22 -19.00 12.01
CA LYS A 159 23.63 -19.09 12.46
C LYS A 159 23.88 -20.21 13.47
N GLY A 160 22.85 -20.66 14.18
CA GLY A 160 22.94 -21.76 15.16
C GLY A 160 22.89 -23.16 14.53
N ARG A 161 22.51 -23.27 13.26
CA ARG A 161 22.53 -24.55 12.54
C ARG A 161 23.94 -24.81 12.00
N LYS A 162 24.62 -25.84 12.55
CA LYS A 162 25.82 -26.39 11.89
C LYS A 162 25.45 -26.81 10.46
N PRO A 163 26.28 -26.52 9.45
CA PRO A 163 26.04 -27.04 8.10
C PRO A 163 25.97 -28.57 8.18
N LYS A 164 24.97 -29.15 7.51
CA LYS A 164 24.90 -30.60 7.29
C LYS A 164 25.99 -31.01 6.32
#